data_AF-A0A952HBA2-F1
#
_entry.id   AF-A0A952HBA2-F1
#
_cell.length_a   1.000
_cell.length_b   1.000
_cell.length_c   1.000
_cell.angle_alpha   90.00
_cell.angle_beta   90.00
_cell.angle_gamma   90.00
#
_symmetry.space_group_name_H-M   'P 1'
#
loop_
_entity.id
_entity.type
_entity.pdbx_description
1 polymer ?
#
loop_
_entity_poly.entity_id
_entity_poly.type
_entity_poly.pdbx_seq_one_letter_code
_entity_poly.pdbx_strand_id
1 'polypeptide(L)'
;MLLVVPVPSWMLDLLIIVNIMLALVVLLTTMFVKKPLDFSVFPSLLLVATLFRLGLNVASTRLVLGDGFAGQVIQAFGHVAVGGSIIIGAVVFLILVVIQFIVVTKGAERVAEVGARFTLDAMPGKQMAIDADLNAGLITEEQARARRAEVSAEADFYGAMDGASKFVKGDAIAGILIIVINVVGGIAIGMIQRGMELGDAVNSYTLLTIGDGLVSQIPALLMAVSTGMIVTRSNAESDMGTTASNQLSQSRNALMIAGCAAIVMALIPGMPPIPFVLVGAFLIFASQRIKTSQAVAKKAQAAQNAVATATKSETTEDLIEQMRVHALDITLAPDLVDIVSGASDDLLARVRALRRKIALELGVIVPPVRTRDSAELPPSTYVIKIAGVESGRGQAPSGRVLALGD
;
A
#
# COMPACT_ATOMS: atom_id res chain seq x y z
N MET A 1 -2.31 32.51 23.02
CA MET A 1 -3.02 32.64 24.32
C MET A 1 -2.57 31.57 25.32
N LEU A 2 -2.52 30.28 24.97
CA LEU A 2 -1.97 29.22 25.85
C LEU A 2 -0.53 29.50 26.35
N LEU A 3 0.30 30.17 25.53
CA LEU A 3 1.67 30.58 25.88
C LEU A 3 1.75 31.72 26.92
N VAL A 4 0.68 32.46 27.15
CA VAL A 4 0.70 33.72 27.93
C VAL A 4 -0.25 33.66 29.13
N VAL A 5 -1.43 33.06 28.96
CA VAL A 5 -2.49 33.01 29.97
C VAL A 5 -2.35 31.71 30.79
N PRO A 6 -2.39 31.76 32.14
CA PRO A 6 -2.41 30.55 32.96
C PRO A 6 -3.63 29.70 32.64
N VAL A 7 -3.41 28.42 32.35
CA VAL A 7 -4.46 27.45 32.04
C VAL A 7 -4.73 26.61 33.30
N PRO A 8 -5.98 26.49 33.76
CA PRO A 8 -6.32 25.60 34.86
C PRO A 8 -6.01 24.13 34.54
N SER A 9 -5.65 23.33 35.54
CA SER A 9 -5.28 21.91 35.37
C SER A 9 -6.37 21.06 34.68
N TRP A 10 -7.65 21.27 35.01
CA TRP A 10 -8.76 20.56 34.37
C TRP A 10 -8.91 20.88 32.88
N MET A 11 -8.59 22.12 32.48
CA MET A 11 -8.65 22.55 31.08
C MET A 11 -7.46 21.96 30.31
N LEU A 12 -6.29 21.89 30.94
CA LEU A 12 -5.12 21.21 30.37
C LEU A 12 -5.43 19.73 30.10
N ASP A 13 -6.03 19.02 31.07
CA ASP A 13 -6.46 17.62 30.91
C ASP A 13 -7.41 17.46 29.72
N LEU A 14 -8.41 18.33 29.58
CA LEU A 14 -9.34 18.31 28.46
C LEU A 14 -8.62 18.54 27.12
N LEU A 15 -7.75 19.54 27.04
CA LEU A 15 -7.02 19.86 25.81
C LEU A 15 -6.04 18.76 25.40
N ILE A 16 -5.42 18.10 26.37
CA ILE A 16 -4.58 16.91 26.15
C ILE A 16 -5.41 15.78 25.55
N ILE A 17 -6.57 15.48 26.13
CA ILE A 17 -7.46 14.43 25.62
C ILE A 17 -7.91 14.75 24.20
N VAL A 18 -8.29 16.01 23.94
CA VAL A 18 -8.66 16.48 22.59
C VAL A 18 -7.49 16.30 21.63
N ASN A 19 -6.25 16.59 22.03
CA ASN A 19 -5.07 16.40 21.20
C ASN A 19 -4.84 14.93 20.82
N ILE A 20 -4.95 14.02 21.79
CA ILE A 20 -4.83 12.56 21.57
C ILE A 20 -5.93 12.08 20.63
N MET A 21 -7.19 12.47 20.89
CA MET A 21 -8.33 12.06 20.07
C MET A 21 -8.23 12.63 18.65
N LEU A 22 -7.77 13.87 18.48
CA LEU A 22 -7.54 14.48 17.17
C LEU A 22 -6.47 13.71 16.40
N ALA A 23 -5.35 13.38 17.03
CA ALA A 23 -4.30 12.59 16.38
C ALA A 23 -4.78 11.17 16.00
N LEU A 24 -5.64 10.55 16.83
CA LEU A 24 -6.26 9.26 16.51
C LEU A 24 -7.24 9.35 15.33
N VAL A 25 -8.10 10.37 15.31
CA VAL A 25 -9.03 10.62 14.20
C VAL A 25 -8.26 10.85 12.91
N VAL A 26 -7.18 11.63 12.96
CA VAL A 26 -6.30 11.86 11.82
C VAL A 26 -5.69 10.54 11.32
N LEU A 27 -5.13 9.72 12.22
CA LEU A 27 -4.59 8.41 11.86
C LEU A 27 -5.61 7.53 11.16
N LEU A 28 -6.79 7.39 11.75
CA LEU A 28 -7.87 6.58 11.17
C LEU A 28 -8.30 7.15 9.80
N THR A 29 -8.43 8.47 9.69
CA THR A 29 -8.76 9.12 8.41
C THR A 29 -7.71 8.81 7.34
N THR A 30 -6.42 8.93 7.66
CA THR A 30 -5.34 8.57 6.71
C THR A 30 -5.34 7.10 6.31
N MET A 31 -5.80 6.21 7.19
CA MET A 31 -5.91 4.77 6.89
C MET A 31 -7.03 4.46 5.88
N PHE A 32 -8.14 5.21 5.94
CA PHE A 32 -9.33 5.01 5.09
C PHE A 32 -9.34 5.83 3.80
N VAL A 33 -8.48 6.84 3.68
CA VAL A 33 -8.32 7.66 2.48
C VAL A 33 -7.78 6.83 1.31
N LYS A 34 -8.34 6.98 0.11
CA LYS A 34 -7.93 6.22 -1.09
C LYS A 34 -6.78 6.90 -1.81
N LYS A 35 -6.90 8.22 -2.06
CA LYS A 35 -5.86 9.03 -2.69
C LYS A 35 -5.34 10.09 -1.71
N PRO A 36 -4.04 10.45 -1.73
CA PRO A 36 -3.51 11.50 -0.84
C PRO A 36 -4.30 12.82 -0.91
N LEU A 37 -4.76 13.18 -2.12
CA LEU A 37 -5.53 14.40 -2.37
C LEU A 37 -6.93 14.41 -1.75
N ASP A 38 -7.52 13.25 -1.42
CA ASP A 38 -8.82 13.20 -0.73
C ASP A 38 -8.73 13.83 0.68
N PHE A 39 -7.51 13.93 1.23
CA PHE A 39 -7.23 14.62 2.48
C PHE A 39 -6.21 15.75 2.30
N SER A 40 -6.47 16.63 1.33
CA SER A 40 -5.60 17.75 0.97
C SER A 40 -5.31 18.76 2.10
N VAL A 41 -6.14 18.81 3.15
CA VAL A 41 -5.95 19.69 4.33
C VAL A 41 -4.91 19.14 5.32
N PHE A 42 -4.49 17.89 5.15
CA PHE A 42 -3.56 17.21 6.08
C PHE A 42 -2.25 17.99 6.39
N PRO A 43 -1.53 18.64 5.45
CA PRO A 43 -0.30 19.37 5.80
C PRO A 43 -0.57 20.56 6.72
N SER A 44 -1.63 21.32 6.45
CA SER A 44 -2.04 22.44 7.29
C SER A 44 -2.51 21.96 8.67
N LEU A 45 -3.25 20.86 8.72
CA LEU A 45 -3.70 20.25 9.96
C LEU A 45 -2.52 19.78 10.81
N LEU A 46 -1.51 19.16 10.19
CA LEU A 46 -0.28 18.74 10.85
C LEU A 46 0.45 19.92 11.48
N LEU A 47 0.55 21.06 10.78
CA LEU A 47 1.15 22.28 11.32
C LEU A 47 0.38 22.79 12.54
N VAL A 48 -0.95 22.90 12.43
CA VAL A 48 -1.81 23.37 13.53
C VAL A 48 -1.75 22.42 14.73
N ALA A 49 -1.82 21.11 14.50
CA ALA A 49 -1.71 20.09 15.55
C ALA A 49 -0.35 20.14 16.25
N THR A 50 0.74 20.37 15.51
CA THR A 50 2.08 20.50 16.08
C THR A 50 2.20 21.77 16.93
N LEU A 51 1.70 22.90 16.45
CA LEU A 51 1.67 24.15 17.22
C LEU A 51 0.78 24.05 18.46
N PHE A 52 -0.37 23.37 18.34
CA PHE A 52 -1.26 23.09 19.46
C PHE A 52 -0.53 22.26 20.52
N ARG A 53 0.12 21.15 20.13
CA ARG A 53 0.95 20.32 21.02
C ARG A 53 2.04 21.13 21.71
N LEU A 54 2.79 21.96 20.98
CA LEU A 54 3.83 22.81 21.56
C LEU A 54 3.25 23.77 22.60
N GLY A 55 2.07 24.36 22.32
CA GLY A 55 1.34 25.20 23.26
C GLY A 55 0.92 24.45 24.54
N LEU A 56 0.50 23.19 24.41
CA LEU A 56 0.19 22.33 25.56
C LEU A 56 1.44 22.00 26.38
N ASN A 57 2.56 21.70 25.75
CA ASN A 57 3.83 21.43 26.45
C ASN A 57 4.31 22.64 27.27
N VAL A 58 4.12 23.86 26.75
CA VAL A 58 4.45 25.08 27.49
C VAL A 58 3.50 25.29 28.68
N ALA A 59 2.19 25.05 28.46
CA ALA A 59 1.20 25.17 29.52
C ALA A 59 1.39 24.11 30.63
N SER A 60 1.69 22.86 30.27
CA SER A 60 1.97 21.79 31.22
C SER A 60 3.24 22.06 32.00
N THR A 61 4.33 22.47 31.35
CA THR A 61 5.59 22.88 31.99
C THR A 61 5.36 23.94 33.06
N ARG A 62 4.55 24.96 32.77
CA ARG A 62 4.22 26.00 33.75
C ARG A 62 3.49 25.43 34.98
N LEU A 63 2.58 24.49 34.80
CA LEU A 63 1.86 23.84 35.91
C LEU A 63 2.75 22.86 36.69
N VAL A 64 3.60 22.09 35.99
CA VAL A 64 4.60 21.21 36.61
C VAL A 64 5.52 22.03 37.51
N LEU A 65 6.16 23.08 36.98
CA LEU A 65 7.12 23.90 37.72
C LEU A 65 6.48 24.85 38.74
N GLY A 66 5.30 25.40 38.41
CA GLY A 66 4.61 26.40 39.22
C GLY A 66 3.86 25.80 40.39
N ASP A 67 3.01 24.82 40.14
CA ASP A 67 2.09 24.24 41.14
C ASP A 67 2.55 22.89 41.67
N GLY A 68 3.46 22.19 40.96
CA GLY A 68 3.86 20.82 41.31
C GLY A 68 2.75 19.80 41.01
N PHE A 69 1.78 20.20 40.18
CA PHE A 69 0.65 19.38 39.76
C PHE A 69 0.21 19.84 38.37
N ALA A 70 0.22 18.92 37.39
CA ALA A 70 -0.04 19.22 36.00
C ALA A 70 -1.35 18.64 35.46
N GLY A 71 -2.28 18.25 36.34
CA GLY A 71 -3.52 17.59 35.95
C GLY A 71 -3.50 16.09 36.18
N GLN A 72 -4.70 15.50 36.13
CA GLN A 72 -4.92 14.09 36.43
C GLN A 72 -4.39 13.20 35.32
N VAL A 73 -4.45 13.65 34.06
CA VAL A 73 -4.02 12.86 32.90
C VAL A 73 -2.50 12.64 32.99
N ILE A 74 -1.73 13.72 33.14
CA ILE A 74 -0.27 13.64 33.26
C ILE A 74 0.14 12.76 34.45
N GLN A 75 -0.50 12.93 35.60
CA GLN A 75 -0.19 12.14 36.78
C GLN A 75 -0.50 10.65 36.58
N ALA A 76 -1.62 10.31 35.93
CA ALA A 76 -1.99 8.94 35.63
C ALA A 76 -1.00 8.28 34.68
N PHE A 77 -0.61 8.96 33.59
CA PHE A 77 0.41 8.46 32.66
C PHE A 77 1.77 8.26 33.33
N GLY A 78 2.17 9.18 34.23
CA GLY A 78 3.38 9.02 35.03
C GLY A 78 3.37 7.76 35.90
N HIS A 79 2.26 7.49 36.59
CA HIS A 79 2.13 6.28 37.41
C HIS A 79 2.13 4.99 36.59
N VAL A 80 1.42 4.98 35.45
CA VAL A 80 1.38 3.83 34.54
C VAL A 80 2.79 3.49 34.02
N ALA A 81 3.59 4.50 33.70
CA ALA A 81 4.94 4.30 33.18
C ALA A 81 5.94 3.83 34.23
N VAL A 82 5.80 4.34 35.45
CA VAL A 82 6.73 4.05 36.55
C VAL A 82 6.53 2.65 37.11
N GLY A 83 5.31 2.09 37.08
CA GLY A 83 5.06 0.69 37.42
C GLY A 83 5.56 0.26 38.81
N GLY A 84 5.73 1.21 39.73
CA GLY A 84 6.28 1.00 41.09
C GLY A 84 7.78 1.25 41.26
N SER A 85 8.55 1.51 40.21
CA SER A 85 9.99 1.86 40.30
C SER A 85 10.34 3.04 39.40
N ILE A 86 10.64 4.18 40.02
CA ILE A 86 10.96 5.44 39.30
C ILE A 86 12.15 5.27 38.35
N ILE A 87 13.13 4.44 38.72
CA ILE A 87 14.32 4.16 37.92
C ILE A 87 13.93 3.38 36.66
N ILE A 88 13.13 2.32 36.80
CA ILE A 88 12.66 1.52 35.66
C ILE A 88 11.81 2.41 34.73
N GLY A 89 10.91 3.21 35.30
CA GLY A 89 10.10 4.17 34.56
C GLY A 89 10.94 5.17 33.77
N ALA A 90 11.98 5.74 34.39
CA ALA A 90 12.89 6.68 33.74
C ALA A 90 13.67 6.03 32.58
N VAL A 91 14.14 4.78 32.74
CA VAL A 91 14.83 4.05 31.67
C VAL A 91 13.90 3.76 30.49
N VAL A 92 12.69 3.25 30.76
CA VAL A 92 11.68 2.98 29.71
C VAL A 92 11.29 4.27 28.99
N PHE A 93 11.08 5.35 29.74
CA PHE A 93 10.78 6.66 29.18
C PHE A 93 11.90 7.18 28.28
N LEU A 94 13.16 7.06 28.69
CA LEU A 94 14.30 7.47 27.88
C LEU A 94 14.37 6.67 26.56
N ILE A 95 14.12 5.36 26.62
CA ILE A 95 14.04 4.51 25.42
C ILE A 95 12.93 5.00 24.48
N LEU A 96 11.74 5.32 25.02
CA LEU A 96 10.63 5.83 24.22
C LEU A 96 10.95 7.19 23.57
N VAL A 97 11.59 8.10 24.30
CA VAL A 97 12.08 9.39 23.75
C VAL A 97 13.05 9.14 22.59
N VAL A 98 14.00 8.21 22.76
CA VAL A 98 14.98 7.86 21.73
C VAL A 98 14.30 7.27 20.49
N ILE A 99 13.38 6.32 20.66
CA ILE A 99 12.62 5.72 19.56
C ILE A 99 11.80 6.79 18.84
N GLN A 100 11.11 7.64 19.58
CA GLN A 100 10.29 8.71 19.01
C GLN A 100 11.14 9.67 18.18
N PHE A 101 12.31 10.09 18.67
CA PHE A 101 13.14 11.05 17.93
C PHE A 101 13.90 10.41 16.77
N ILE A 102 14.67 9.34 17.04
CA ILE A 102 15.60 8.75 16.08
C ILE A 102 14.88 7.91 15.03
N VAL A 103 13.88 7.13 15.42
CA VAL A 103 13.21 6.19 14.51
C VAL A 103 12.00 6.84 13.89
N VAL A 104 11.10 7.39 14.71
CA VAL A 104 9.79 7.85 14.24
C VAL A 104 9.90 9.21 13.56
N THR A 105 10.36 10.25 14.25
CA THR A 105 10.41 11.62 13.71
C THR A 105 11.37 11.73 12.52
N LYS A 106 12.62 11.26 12.67
CA LYS A 106 13.58 11.27 11.54
C LYS A 106 13.16 10.35 10.39
N GLY A 107 12.53 9.22 10.70
CA GLY A 107 11.99 8.32 9.68
C GLY A 107 10.89 8.99 8.88
N ALA A 108 9.91 9.59 9.56
CA ALA A 108 8.81 10.31 8.92
C ALA A 108 9.31 11.53 8.11
N GLU A 109 10.28 12.29 8.63
CA GLU A 109 10.91 13.40 7.91
C GLU A 109 11.53 12.92 6.60
N ARG A 110 12.33 11.85 6.65
CA ARG A 110 13.00 11.32 5.46
C ARG A 110 12.00 10.77 4.44
N VAL A 111 10.97 10.07 4.90
CA VAL A 111 9.92 9.54 4.02
C VAL A 111 9.15 10.68 3.36
N ALA A 112 8.83 11.74 4.11
CA ALA A 112 8.16 12.93 3.60
C ALA A 112 9.02 13.69 2.58
N GLU A 113 10.27 13.98 2.90
CA GLU A 113 11.21 14.71 2.04
C GLU A 113 11.46 13.95 0.73
N VAL A 114 11.80 12.66 0.84
CA VAL A 114 12.14 11.84 -0.33
C VAL A 114 10.90 11.55 -1.18
N GLY A 115 9.76 11.25 -0.56
CA GLY A 115 8.51 11.02 -1.25
C GLY A 115 8.00 12.27 -1.98
N ALA A 116 8.05 13.43 -1.31
CA ALA A 116 7.68 14.70 -1.93
C ALA A 116 8.62 15.04 -3.10
N ARG A 117 9.94 14.92 -2.91
CA ARG A 117 10.90 15.23 -3.96
C ARG A 117 10.72 14.35 -5.19
N PHE A 118 10.63 13.03 -5.03
CA PHE A 118 10.44 12.15 -6.19
C PHE A 118 9.11 12.38 -6.89
N THR A 119 8.05 12.69 -6.14
CA THR A 119 6.75 12.99 -6.73
C THR A 119 6.76 14.31 -7.49
N LEU A 120 7.44 15.34 -6.94
CA LEU A 120 7.63 16.64 -7.58
C LEU A 120 8.50 16.55 -8.84
N ASP A 121 9.59 15.78 -8.79
CA ASP A 121 10.48 15.55 -9.93
C ASP A 121 9.76 14.80 -11.08
N ALA A 122 8.72 14.02 -10.77
CA ALA A 122 7.90 13.32 -11.76
C ALA A 122 6.81 14.19 -12.42
N MET A 123 6.57 15.42 -11.94
CA MET A 123 5.48 16.27 -12.43
C MET A 123 5.61 16.72 -13.89
N PRO A 124 6.80 17.13 -14.39
CA PRO A 124 6.95 17.43 -15.81
C PRO A 124 6.60 16.23 -16.69
N GLY A 125 6.99 15.02 -16.27
CA GLY A 125 6.64 13.79 -16.97
C GLY A 125 5.13 13.53 -17.02
N LYS A 126 4.42 13.75 -15.91
CA LYS A 126 2.94 13.66 -15.87
C LYS A 126 2.28 14.72 -16.76
N GLN A 127 2.79 15.96 -16.77
CA GLN A 127 2.26 17.02 -17.64
C GLN A 127 2.49 16.73 -19.12
N MET A 128 3.69 16.29 -19.49
CA MET A 128 4.02 15.87 -20.86
C MET A 128 3.16 14.69 -21.32
N ALA A 129 2.85 13.74 -20.43
CA ALA A 129 1.95 12.64 -20.74
C ALA A 129 0.52 13.12 -21.03
N ILE A 130 0.00 14.09 -20.27
CA ILE A 130 -1.30 14.71 -20.54
C ILE A 130 -1.31 15.41 -21.89
N ASP A 131 -0.23 16.13 -22.22
CA ASP A 131 -0.10 16.83 -23.51
C ASP A 131 0.00 15.84 -24.68
N ALA A 132 0.72 14.73 -24.50
CA ALA A 132 0.80 13.66 -25.48
C ALA A 132 -0.57 12.99 -25.70
N ASP A 133 -1.32 12.69 -24.62
CA ASP A 133 -2.66 12.10 -24.70
C ASP A 133 -3.65 13.04 -25.41
N LEU A 134 -3.58 14.35 -25.14
CA LEU A 134 -4.41 15.37 -25.79
C LEU A 134 -4.08 15.49 -27.28
N ASN A 135 -2.79 15.55 -27.62
CA ASN A 135 -2.33 15.62 -29.01
C ASN A 135 -2.63 14.35 -29.81
N ALA A 136 -2.67 13.19 -29.14
CA ALA A 136 -3.07 11.91 -29.73
C ALA A 136 -4.61 11.75 -29.85
N GLY A 137 -5.40 12.70 -29.32
CA GLY A 137 -6.86 12.64 -29.33
C GLY A 137 -7.45 11.59 -28.38
N LEU A 138 -6.68 11.08 -27.40
CA LEU A 138 -7.13 10.10 -26.41
C LEU A 138 -8.01 10.72 -25.32
N ILE A 139 -7.85 12.03 -25.07
CA ILE A 139 -8.59 12.79 -24.07
C ILE A 139 -9.10 14.11 -24.64
N THR A 140 -10.16 14.66 -24.04
CA THR A 140 -10.71 15.97 -24.40
C THR A 140 -9.96 17.12 -23.71
N GLU A 141 -10.13 18.35 -24.21
CA GLU A 141 -9.52 19.54 -23.60
C GLU A 141 -10.00 19.78 -22.15
N GLU A 142 -11.27 19.47 -21.85
CA GLU A 142 -11.80 19.52 -20.49
C GLU A 142 -11.14 18.49 -19.57
N GLN A 143 -10.95 17.25 -20.06
CA GLN A 143 -10.27 16.19 -19.32
C GLN A 143 -8.79 16.54 -19.08
N ALA A 144 -8.12 17.10 -20.09
CA ALA A 144 -6.73 17.57 -19.96
C ALA A 144 -6.62 18.68 -18.92
N ARG A 145 -7.55 19.65 -18.91
CA ARG A 145 -7.61 20.72 -17.89
C ARG A 145 -7.82 20.15 -16.49
N ALA A 146 -8.74 19.20 -16.33
CA ALA A 146 -9.00 18.55 -15.04
C ALA A 146 -7.77 17.78 -14.52
N ARG A 147 -7.11 17.00 -15.39
CA ARG A 147 -5.88 16.27 -15.02
C ARG A 147 -4.73 17.21 -14.67
N ARG A 148 -4.54 18.31 -15.40
CA ARG A 148 -3.52 19.32 -15.06
C ARG A 148 -3.81 19.98 -13.70
N ALA A 149 -5.08 20.23 -13.38
CA ALA A 149 -5.46 20.73 -12.05
C ALA A 149 -5.15 19.72 -10.94
N GLU A 150 -5.42 18.42 -11.16
CA GLU A 150 -5.06 17.35 -10.21
C GLU A 150 -3.54 17.28 -10.01
N VAL A 151 -2.74 17.34 -11.09
CA VAL A 151 -1.28 17.39 -11.01
C VAL A 151 -0.80 18.63 -10.26
N SER A 152 -1.39 19.81 -10.47
CA SER A 152 -1.05 21.02 -9.71
C SER A 152 -1.35 20.86 -8.22
N ALA A 153 -2.53 20.34 -7.88
CA ALA A 153 -2.92 20.11 -6.48
C ALA A 153 -2.00 19.10 -5.79
N GLU A 154 -1.54 18.07 -6.52
CA GLU A 154 -0.56 17.11 -6.02
C GLU A 154 0.81 17.79 -5.76
N ALA A 155 1.24 18.73 -6.62
CA ALA A 155 2.47 19.50 -6.39
C ALA A 155 2.36 20.33 -5.10
N ASP A 156 1.26 21.07 -4.95
CA ASP A 156 1.02 21.92 -3.79
C ASP A 156 0.95 21.10 -2.50
N PHE A 157 0.29 19.93 -2.54
CA PHE A 157 0.19 19.02 -1.40
C PHE A 157 1.57 18.52 -0.95
N TYR A 158 2.39 17.99 -1.87
CA TYR A 158 3.72 17.46 -1.52
C TYR A 158 4.71 18.58 -1.15
N GLY A 159 4.59 19.76 -1.77
CA GLY A 159 5.35 20.95 -1.37
C GLY A 159 5.01 21.40 0.06
N ALA A 160 3.72 21.43 0.40
CA ALA A 160 3.27 21.74 1.75
C ALA A 160 3.68 20.65 2.77
N MET A 161 3.73 19.37 2.37
CA MET A 161 4.20 18.27 3.21
C MET A 161 5.66 18.39 3.62
N ASP A 162 6.55 18.73 2.68
CA ASP A 162 7.97 18.93 2.99
C ASP A 162 8.15 20.06 4.02
N GLY A 163 7.41 21.17 3.83
CA GLY A 163 7.36 22.27 4.80
C GLY A 163 6.86 21.82 6.17
N ALA A 164 5.68 21.19 6.23
CA ALA A 164 5.04 20.75 7.47
C ALA A 164 5.90 19.73 8.25
N SER A 165 6.59 18.83 7.56
CA SER A 165 7.44 17.80 8.18
C SER A 165 8.65 18.38 8.91
N LYS A 166 9.19 19.51 8.44
CA LYS A 166 10.27 20.25 9.13
C LYS A 166 9.80 20.83 10.47
N PHE A 167 8.53 21.21 10.60
CA PHE A 167 7.96 21.65 11.89
C PHE A 167 7.85 20.50 12.90
N VAL A 168 7.51 19.28 12.45
CA VAL A 168 7.45 18.09 13.32
C VAL A 168 8.81 17.78 13.93
N LYS A 169 9.89 17.91 13.14
CA LYS A 169 11.26 17.79 13.63
C LYS A 169 11.58 18.83 14.70
N GLY A 170 11.25 20.09 14.42
CA GLY A 170 11.45 21.20 15.36
C GLY A 170 10.75 20.96 16.69
N ASP A 171 9.51 20.46 16.65
CA ASP A 171 8.76 20.11 17.84
C ASP A 171 9.38 18.95 18.63
N ALA A 172 9.87 17.90 17.96
CA ALA A 172 10.50 16.78 18.67
C ALA A 172 11.79 17.22 19.41
N ILE A 173 12.56 18.15 18.84
CA ILE A 173 13.72 18.76 19.51
C ILE A 173 13.25 19.60 20.71
N ALA A 174 12.22 20.43 20.52
CA ALA A 174 11.65 21.23 21.59
C ALA A 174 11.12 20.35 22.74
N GLY A 175 10.46 19.23 22.45
CA GLY A 175 9.97 18.28 23.44
C GLY A 175 11.09 17.69 24.31
N ILE A 176 12.22 17.33 23.72
CA ILE A 176 13.40 16.86 24.48
C ILE A 176 13.93 17.98 25.39
N LEU A 177 14.03 19.20 24.89
CA LEU A 177 14.47 20.35 25.69
C LEU A 177 13.52 20.61 26.86
N ILE A 178 12.20 20.54 26.63
CA ILE A 178 11.18 20.72 27.66
C ILE A 178 11.31 19.66 28.75
N ILE A 179 11.54 18.39 28.40
CA ILE A 179 11.80 17.31 29.37
C ILE A 179 12.99 17.66 30.26
N VAL A 180 14.11 18.09 29.67
CA VAL A 180 15.32 18.46 30.44
C VAL A 180 15.04 19.65 31.36
N ILE A 181 14.34 20.67 30.85
CA ILE A 181 13.97 21.86 31.62
C ILE A 181 13.04 21.48 32.79
N ASN A 182 12.09 20.57 32.57
CA ASN A 182 11.14 20.14 33.60
C ASN A 182 11.81 19.33 34.71
N VAL A 183 12.72 18.42 34.37
CA VAL A 183 13.49 17.67 35.39
C VAL A 183 14.40 18.62 36.18
N VAL A 184 15.27 19.38 35.49
CA VAL A 184 16.28 20.21 36.16
C VAL A 184 15.64 21.38 36.90
N GLY A 185 14.74 22.11 36.24
CA GLY A 185 14.03 23.23 36.80
C GLY A 185 13.09 22.80 37.93
N GLY A 186 12.42 21.66 37.78
CA GLY A 186 11.52 21.12 38.80
C GLY A 186 12.25 20.75 40.08
N ILE A 187 13.38 20.06 39.97
CA ILE A 187 14.24 19.72 41.13
C ILE A 187 14.75 21.00 41.80
N ALA A 188 15.23 21.98 41.02
CA ALA A 188 15.74 23.24 41.57
C ALA A 188 14.65 24.03 42.31
N ILE A 189 13.44 24.16 41.75
CA ILE A 189 12.31 24.83 42.39
C ILE A 189 11.83 24.06 43.63
N GLY A 190 11.74 22.73 43.53
CA GLY A 190 11.37 21.85 44.64
C GLY A 190 12.28 22.02 45.85
N MET A 191 13.59 22.06 45.63
CA MET A 191 14.57 22.23 46.71
C MET A 191 14.64 23.68 47.22
N ILE A 192 14.77 24.66 46.33
CA ILE A 192 15.08 26.05 46.71
C ILE A 192 13.84 26.79 47.19
N GLN A 193 12.71 26.66 46.49
CA GLN A 193 11.50 27.43 46.78
C GLN A 193 10.53 26.68 47.70
N ARG A 194 10.43 25.36 47.55
CA ARG A 194 9.47 24.53 48.30
C ARG A 194 10.09 23.78 49.48
N GLY A 195 11.41 23.89 49.68
CA GLY A 195 12.12 23.27 50.80
C GLY A 195 12.07 21.74 50.82
N MET A 196 11.83 21.09 49.67
CA MET A 196 11.76 19.63 49.56
C MET A 196 13.15 19.01 49.67
N GLU A 197 13.23 17.82 50.28
CA GLU A 197 14.45 17.02 50.25
C GLU A 197 14.76 16.57 48.81
N LEU A 198 16.04 16.42 48.46
CA LEU A 198 16.48 16.08 47.10
C LEU A 198 15.77 14.83 46.56
N GLY A 199 15.59 13.79 47.39
CA GLY A 199 14.90 12.56 47.00
C GLY A 199 13.44 12.78 46.61
N ASP A 200 12.71 13.56 47.41
CA ASP A 200 11.29 13.86 47.16
C ASP A 200 11.10 14.77 45.95
N ALA A 201 11.98 15.77 45.79
CA ALA A 201 11.99 16.64 44.62
C ALA A 201 12.25 15.84 43.34
N VAL A 202 13.26 14.96 43.35
CA VAL A 202 13.55 14.06 42.22
C VAL A 202 12.34 13.17 41.93
N ASN A 203 11.77 12.49 42.92
CA ASN A 203 10.65 11.58 42.70
C ASN A 203 9.43 12.29 42.11
N SER A 204 9.02 13.42 42.69
CA SER A 204 7.81 14.13 42.28
C SER A 204 7.93 14.73 40.87
N TYR A 205 8.99 15.51 40.63
CA TYR A 205 9.18 16.19 39.35
C TYR A 205 9.61 15.24 38.22
N THR A 206 10.32 14.15 38.53
CA THR A 206 10.63 13.11 37.53
C THR A 206 9.37 12.37 37.12
N LEU A 207 8.49 12.00 38.06
CA LEU A 207 7.22 11.33 37.74
C LEU A 207 6.33 12.23 36.87
N LEU A 208 6.19 13.50 37.24
CA LEU A 208 5.42 14.47 36.45
C LEU A 208 6.01 14.66 35.05
N THR A 209 7.34 14.74 34.94
CA THR A 209 8.01 14.93 33.65
C THR A 209 7.89 13.69 32.75
N ILE A 210 8.00 12.48 33.30
CA ILE A 210 7.76 11.23 32.57
C ILE A 210 6.31 11.21 32.07
N GLY A 211 5.35 11.56 32.94
CA GLY A 211 3.94 11.63 32.57
C GLY A 211 3.67 12.61 31.43
N ASP A 212 4.17 13.84 31.55
CA ASP A 212 4.02 14.90 30.54
C ASP A 212 4.65 14.48 29.21
N GLY A 213 5.87 13.94 29.25
CA GLY A 213 6.55 13.47 28.06
C GLY A 213 5.81 12.35 27.35
N LEU A 214 5.23 11.39 28.07
CA LEU A 214 4.46 10.29 27.48
C LEU A 214 3.15 10.76 26.86
N VAL A 215 2.44 11.63 27.57
CA VAL A 215 1.20 12.23 27.08
C VAL A 215 1.45 12.97 25.76
N SER A 216 2.55 13.69 25.65
CA SER A 216 2.90 14.43 24.44
C SER A 216 3.47 13.56 23.31
N GLN A 217 4.03 12.39 23.64
CA GLN A 217 4.55 11.44 22.66
C GLN A 217 3.45 10.70 21.90
N ILE A 218 2.33 10.35 22.54
CA ILE A 218 1.26 9.57 21.89
C ILE A 218 0.71 10.30 20.65
N PRO A 219 0.25 11.57 20.73
CA PRO A 219 -0.17 12.32 19.55
C PRO A 219 0.93 12.47 18.51
N ALA A 220 2.19 12.66 18.94
CA ALA A 220 3.33 12.80 18.03
C ALA A 220 3.60 11.54 17.21
N LEU A 221 3.54 10.37 17.85
CA LEU A 221 3.64 9.08 17.20
C LEU A 221 2.50 8.88 16.19
N LEU A 222 1.26 9.10 16.62
CA LEU A 222 0.08 8.93 15.75
C LEU A 222 0.17 9.83 14.52
N MET A 223 0.54 11.11 14.69
CA MET A 223 0.72 12.04 13.57
C MET A 223 1.87 11.64 12.64
N ALA A 224 3.03 11.22 13.18
CA ALA A 224 4.16 10.80 12.37
C ALA A 224 3.86 9.54 11.53
N VAL A 225 3.13 8.58 12.12
CA VAL A 225 2.66 7.40 11.41
C VAL A 225 1.65 7.78 10.33
N SER A 226 0.74 8.72 10.62
CA SER A 226 -0.21 9.27 9.63
C SER A 226 0.50 9.92 8.44
N THR A 227 1.55 10.71 8.70
CA THR A 227 2.39 11.33 7.66
C THR A 227 3.09 10.27 6.81
N GLY A 228 3.68 9.25 7.45
CA GLY A 228 4.29 8.14 6.73
C GLY A 228 3.29 7.41 5.83
N MET A 229 2.09 7.12 6.33
CA MET A 229 1.05 6.43 5.57
C MET A 229 0.55 7.25 4.38
N ILE A 230 0.34 8.56 4.52
CA ILE A 230 -0.21 9.37 3.43
C ILE A 230 0.83 9.67 2.34
N VAL A 231 2.11 9.85 2.70
CA VAL A 231 3.17 10.12 1.71
C VAL A 231 3.58 8.85 0.96
N THR A 232 3.50 7.69 1.60
CA THR A 232 3.78 6.40 0.95
C THR A 232 2.57 5.82 0.20
N ARG A 233 1.44 6.51 0.22
CA ARG A 233 0.21 6.07 -0.44
C ARG A 233 0.33 6.23 -1.95
N SER A 234 0.31 5.11 -2.66
CA SER A 234 0.07 5.11 -4.11
C SER A 234 -1.43 5.30 -4.39
N ASN A 235 -1.77 5.85 -5.56
CA ASN A 235 -3.15 5.94 -6.03
C ASN A 235 -3.73 4.53 -6.24
N ALA A 236 -4.26 3.94 -5.16
CA ALA A 236 -4.94 2.65 -5.17
C ALA A 236 -6.46 2.86 -5.15
N GLU A 237 -7.20 1.91 -5.72
CA GLU A 237 -8.67 1.97 -5.78
C GLU A 237 -9.33 1.74 -4.40
N SER A 238 -8.57 1.24 -3.42
CA SER A 238 -9.03 0.79 -2.10
C SER A 238 -8.17 1.33 -0.94
N ASP A 239 -8.73 1.37 0.27
CA ASP A 239 -8.03 1.84 1.47
C ASP A 239 -6.86 0.92 1.90
N MET A 240 -6.01 1.39 2.82
CA MET A 240 -4.82 0.63 3.27
C MET A 240 -5.21 -0.69 3.93
N GLY A 241 -6.24 -0.66 4.78
CA GLY A 241 -6.63 -1.81 5.58
C GLY A 241 -7.15 -2.94 4.71
N THR A 242 -8.04 -2.61 3.76
CA THR A 242 -8.56 -3.59 2.79
C THR A 242 -7.47 -4.07 1.84
N THR A 243 -6.58 -3.19 1.36
CA THR A 243 -5.46 -3.58 0.47
C THR A 243 -4.49 -4.51 1.18
N ALA A 244 -4.05 -4.17 2.39
CA ALA A 244 -3.12 -4.98 3.18
C ALA A 244 -3.76 -6.33 3.57
N SER A 245 -5.03 -6.31 4.00
CA SER A 245 -5.77 -7.53 4.30
C SER A 245 -5.90 -8.42 3.06
N ASN A 246 -6.27 -7.86 1.90
CA ASN A 246 -6.40 -8.61 0.65
C ASN A 246 -5.04 -9.16 0.18
N GLN A 247 -3.97 -8.37 0.19
CA GLN A 247 -2.66 -8.80 -0.28
C GLN A 247 -2.04 -9.86 0.64
N LEU A 248 -2.12 -9.67 1.96
CA LEU A 248 -1.57 -10.61 2.94
C LEU A 248 -2.39 -11.92 2.97
N SER A 249 -3.72 -11.82 2.84
CA SER A 249 -4.60 -12.99 2.78
C SER A 249 -4.59 -13.69 1.42
N GLN A 250 -4.11 -13.08 0.34
CA GLN A 250 -3.98 -13.76 -0.95
C GLN A 250 -2.74 -14.65 -1.04
N SER A 251 -1.68 -14.36 -0.27
CA SER A 251 -0.43 -15.12 -0.33
C SER A 251 -0.47 -16.39 0.52
N ARG A 252 -1.11 -17.44 -0.03
CA ARG A 252 -1.17 -18.78 0.60
C ARG A 252 0.22 -19.32 0.97
N ASN A 253 1.20 -19.17 0.09
CA ASN A 253 2.55 -19.68 0.32
C ASN A 253 3.22 -18.96 1.49
N ALA A 254 3.06 -17.63 1.61
CA ALA A 254 3.61 -16.88 2.73
C ALA A 254 2.98 -17.31 4.07
N LEU A 255 1.65 -17.45 4.12
CA LEU A 255 0.93 -17.90 5.32
C LEU A 255 1.34 -19.32 5.74
N MET A 256 1.53 -20.22 4.78
CA MET A 256 1.93 -21.62 5.05
C MET A 256 3.38 -21.70 5.55
N ILE A 257 4.30 -20.95 4.95
CA ILE A 257 5.70 -20.88 5.39
C ILE A 257 5.80 -20.27 6.79
N ALA A 258 5.11 -19.15 7.03
CA ALA A 258 5.08 -18.50 8.34
C ALA A 258 4.46 -19.40 9.43
N GLY A 259 3.38 -20.10 9.12
CA GLY A 259 2.73 -21.03 10.05
C GLY A 259 3.61 -22.24 10.41
N CYS A 260 4.29 -22.84 9.43
CA CYS A 260 5.26 -23.91 9.68
C CYS A 260 6.47 -23.40 10.46
N ALA A 261 7.00 -22.21 10.14
CA ALA A 261 8.12 -21.60 10.86
C ALA A 261 7.77 -21.33 12.33
N ALA A 262 6.55 -20.88 12.63
CA ALA A 262 6.06 -20.69 13.99
C ALA A 262 6.03 -22.01 14.78
N ILE A 263 5.59 -23.12 14.17
CA ILE A 263 5.59 -24.45 14.81
C ILE A 263 7.03 -24.94 15.05
N VAL A 264 7.96 -24.69 14.12
CA VAL A 264 9.37 -25.04 14.29
C VAL A 264 9.99 -24.22 15.43
N MET A 265 9.67 -22.93 15.56
CA MET A 265 10.12 -22.12 16.69
C MET A 265 9.60 -22.64 18.04
N ALA A 266 8.42 -23.25 18.09
CA ALA A 266 7.89 -23.85 19.31
C ALA A 266 8.72 -25.03 19.84
N LEU A 267 9.56 -25.65 18.99
CA LEU A 267 10.47 -26.74 19.37
C LEU A 267 11.78 -26.22 19.98
N ILE A 268 12.04 -24.91 19.93
CA ILE A 268 13.26 -24.31 20.51
C ILE A 268 13.11 -24.26 22.04
N PRO A 269 14.03 -24.88 22.81
CA PRO A 269 13.96 -24.87 24.27
C PRO A 269 14.10 -23.45 24.82
N GLY A 270 13.19 -23.06 25.71
CA GLY A 270 13.12 -21.72 26.32
C GLY A 270 12.08 -20.79 25.70
N MET A 271 11.44 -21.14 24.58
CA MET A 271 10.31 -20.39 24.02
C MET A 271 8.96 -20.91 24.55
N PRO A 272 7.93 -20.05 24.73
CA PRO A 272 6.61 -20.49 25.16
C PRO A 272 5.92 -21.25 24.01
N PRO A 273 5.76 -22.59 24.09
CA PRO A 273 5.35 -23.38 22.92
C PRO A 273 3.88 -23.18 22.55
N ILE A 274 3.02 -22.92 23.54
CA ILE A 274 1.57 -22.81 23.35
C ILE A 274 1.19 -21.63 22.42
N PRO A 275 1.68 -20.37 22.63
CA PRO A 275 1.45 -19.27 21.69
C PRO A 275 1.91 -19.55 20.26
N PHE A 276 3.11 -20.12 20.09
CA PHE A 276 3.68 -20.38 18.78
C PHE A 276 2.92 -21.46 18.01
N VAL A 277 2.52 -22.54 18.68
CA VAL A 277 1.69 -23.59 18.06
C VAL A 277 0.31 -23.06 17.70
N LEU A 278 -0.33 -22.25 18.57
CA LEU A 278 -1.63 -21.65 18.28
C LEU A 278 -1.58 -20.73 17.06
N VAL A 279 -0.61 -19.81 17.02
CA VAL A 279 -0.43 -18.89 15.89
C VAL A 279 -0.08 -19.67 14.62
N GLY A 280 0.82 -20.66 14.72
CA GLY A 280 1.21 -21.49 13.59
C GLY A 280 0.04 -22.29 13.00
N ALA A 281 -0.75 -22.94 13.85
CA ALA A 281 -1.96 -23.66 13.45
C ALA A 281 -3.01 -22.73 12.83
N PHE A 282 -3.21 -21.53 13.40
CA PHE A 282 -4.12 -20.54 12.86
C PHE A 282 -3.71 -20.06 11.46
N LEU A 283 -2.43 -19.75 11.24
CA LEU A 283 -1.91 -19.34 9.94
C LEU A 283 -2.02 -20.44 8.89
N ILE A 284 -1.73 -21.70 9.25
CA ILE A 284 -1.93 -22.85 8.36
C ILE A 284 -3.42 -23.03 8.03
N PHE A 285 -4.31 -22.93 9.01
CA PHE A 285 -5.75 -23.03 8.78
C PHE A 285 -6.27 -21.91 7.86
N ALA A 286 -5.85 -20.66 8.09
CA ALA A 286 -6.15 -19.53 7.23
C ALA A 286 -5.66 -19.76 5.79
N SER A 287 -4.44 -20.30 5.63
CA SER A 287 -3.86 -20.64 4.31
C SER A 287 -4.71 -21.65 3.52
N GLN A 288 -5.38 -22.58 4.21
CA GLN A 288 -6.22 -23.61 3.58
C GLN A 288 -7.59 -23.07 3.14
N ARG A 289 -8.16 -22.10 3.86
CA ARG A 289 -9.41 -21.43 3.47
C ARG A 289 -9.27 -20.68 2.13
N ILE A 290 -8.10 -20.13 1.84
CA ILE A 290 -7.79 -19.43 0.58
C ILE A 290 -7.77 -20.40 -0.62
N LYS A 291 -7.30 -21.64 -0.42
CA LYS A 291 -7.32 -22.71 -1.43
C LYS A 291 -8.74 -23.03 -1.89
N THR A 292 -9.70 -23.07 -0.96
CA THR A 292 -11.12 -23.31 -1.26
C THR A 292 -11.72 -22.15 -2.03
N SER A 293 -11.43 -20.91 -1.64
CA SER A 293 -11.95 -19.72 -2.34
C SER A 293 -11.42 -19.58 -3.77
N GLN A 294 -10.13 -19.84 -4.01
CA GLN A 294 -9.57 -19.80 -5.38
C GLN A 294 -10.00 -20.98 -6.24
N ALA A 295 -10.20 -22.18 -5.66
CA ALA A 295 -10.72 -23.33 -6.38
C ALA A 295 -12.21 -23.15 -6.74
N VAL A 296 -13.00 -22.54 -5.85
CA VAL A 296 -14.40 -22.18 -6.11
C VAL A 296 -14.49 -21.03 -7.11
N ALA A 297 -13.63 -20.01 -7.02
CA ALA A 297 -13.58 -18.91 -7.99
C ALA A 297 -13.14 -19.38 -9.38
N LYS A 298 -12.12 -20.26 -9.49
CA LYS A 298 -11.74 -20.89 -10.77
C LYS A 298 -12.85 -21.77 -11.33
N LYS A 299 -13.58 -22.53 -10.48
CA LYS A 299 -14.74 -23.31 -10.92
C LYS A 299 -15.92 -22.42 -11.33
N ALA A 300 -16.15 -21.30 -10.64
CA ALA A 300 -17.19 -20.32 -10.97
C ALA A 300 -16.85 -19.54 -12.25
N GLN A 301 -15.58 -19.24 -12.50
CA GLN A 301 -15.12 -18.59 -13.71
C GLN A 301 -15.09 -19.56 -14.91
N ALA A 302 -14.78 -20.83 -14.68
CA ALA A 302 -14.98 -21.89 -15.68
C ALA A 302 -16.47 -22.10 -15.99
N ALA A 303 -17.36 -22.01 -14.98
CA ALA A 303 -18.80 -22.06 -15.18
C ALA A 303 -19.35 -20.79 -15.87
N GLN A 304 -18.84 -19.60 -15.56
CA GLN A 304 -19.21 -18.36 -16.26
C GLN A 304 -18.71 -18.34 -17.70
N ASN A 305 -17.51 -18.86 -17.99
CA ASN A 305 -17.03 -19.01 -19.37
C ASN A 305 -17.86 -20.05 -20.15
N ALA A 306 -18.37 -21.09 -19.48
CA ALA A 306 -19.30 -22.04 -20.08
C ALA A 306 -20.69 -21.42 -20.37
N VAL A 307 -21.16 -20.49 -19.53
CA VAL A 307 -22.44 -19.77 -19.75
C VAL A 307 -22.31 -18.60 -20.74
N ALA A 308 -21.15 -17.93 -20.79
CA ALA A 308 -20.85 -16.87 -21.76
C ALA A 308 -20.69 -17.39 -23.20
N THR A 309 -20.39 -18.68 -23.37
CA THR A 309 -20.41 -19.33 -24.69
C THR A 309 -21.84 -19.61 -25.18
N ALA A 310 -22.83 -19.65 -24.28
CA ALA A 310 -24.23 -19.91 -24.62
C ALA A 310 -25.07 -18.64 -24.90
N THR A 311 -24.50 -17.45 -24.71
CA THR A 311 -25.24 -16.18 -24.88
C THR A 311 -24.42 -15.12 -25.63
N LYS A 312 -23.79 -15.48 -26.75
CA LYS A 312 -23.40 -14.47 -27.74
C LYS A 312 -24.65 -14.09 -28.53
N SER A 313 -25.17 -12.89 -28.29
CA SER A 313 -26.00 -12.21 -29.28
C SER A 313 -25.19 -12.09 -30.57
N GLU A 314 -25.71 -12.60 -31.69
CA GLU A 314 -25.18 -12.33 -33.03
C GLU A 314 -25.24 -10.81 -33.26
N THR A 315 -24.14 -10.11 -32.99
CA THR A 315 -24.00 -8.70 -33.33
C THR A 315 -23.72 -8.57 -34.82
N THR A 316 -24.17 -7.46 -35.42
CA THR A 316 -23.89 -7.15 -36.83
C THR A 316 -22.38 -7.13 -37.09
N GLU A 317 -21.55 -6.73 -36.12
CA GLU A 317 -20.09 -6.81 -36.23
C GLU A 317 -19.57 -8.26 -36.34
N ASP A 318 -20.13 -9.22 -35.59
CA ASP A 318 -19.73 -10.63 -35.65
C ASP A 318 -20.08 -11.25 -37.02
N LEU A 319 -21.21 -10.87 -37.61
CA LEU A 319 -21.59 -11.27 -38.98
C LEU A 319 -20.65 -10.67 -40.02
N ILE A 320 -20.28 -9.39 -39.87
CA ILE A 320 -19.32 -8.72 -40.77
C ILE A 320 -17.93 -9.37 -40.68
N GLU A 321 -17.49 -9.79 -39.49
CA GLU A 321 -16.23 -10.49 -39.32
C GLU A 321 -16.26 -11.91 -39.91
N GLN A 322 -17.38 -12.63 -39.79
CA GLN A 322 -17.57 -13.94 -40.42
C GLN A 322 -17.60 -13.86 -41.96
N MET A 323 -18.16 -12.77 -42.53
CA MET A 323 -18.18 -12.51 -43.97
C MET A 323 -16.84 -12.07 -44.56
N ARG A 324 -15.85 -11.69 -43.73
CA ARG A 324 -14.54 -11.28 -44.25
C ARG A 324 -13.81 -12.46 -44.89
N VAL A 325 -13.62 -12.35 -46.20
CA VAL A 325 -12.81 -13.28 -46.99
C VAL A 325 -11.34 -13.06 -46.69
N HIS A 326 -10.66 -14.07 -46.17
CA HIS A 326 -9.22 -14.03 -45.99
C HIS A 326 -8.50 -14.51 -47.24
N ALA A 327 -7.30 -13.97 -47.46
CA ALA A 327 -6.51 -14.28 -48.65
C ALA A 327 -6.03 -15.74 -48.68
N LEU A 328 -5.73 -16.33 -47.53
CA LEU A 328 -5.31 -17.73 -47.39
C LEU A 328 -5.77 -18.31 -46.05
N ASP A 329 -6.63 -19.32 -46.11
CA ASP A 329 -7.21 -20.00 -44.95
C ASP A 329 -6.94 -21.50 -45.00
N ILE A 330 -6.64 -22.09 -43.85
CA ILE A 330 -6.59 -23.54 -43.65
C ILE A 330 -7.74 -23.92 -42.71
N THR A 331 -8.72 -24.65 -43.24
CA THR A 331 -9.83 -25.20 -42.47
C THR A 331 -9.51 -26.62 -42.04
N LEU A 332 -9.66 -26.93 -40.76
CA LEU A 332 -9.28 -28.21 -40.16
C LEU A 332 -10.50 -28.88 -39.53
N ALA A 333 -10.58 -30.21 -39.63
CA ALA A 333 -11.50 -30.99 -38.83
C ALA A 333 -11.12 -30.88 -37.32
N PRO A 334 -12.10 -31.00 -36.39
CA PRO A 334 -11.85 -30.80 -34.96
C PRO A 334 -10.76 -31.70 -34.36
N ASP A 335 -10.55 -32.89 -34.93
CA ASP A 335 -9.53 -33.87 -34.50
C ASP A 335 -8.09 -33.48 -34.90
N LEU A 336 -7.92 -32.42 -35.70
CA LEU A 336 -6.61 -31.92 -36.15
C LEU A 336 -6.21 -30.60 -35.47
N VAL A 337 -7.03 -30.06 -34.57
CA VAL A 337 -6.78 -28.77 -33.91
C VAL A 337 -5.54 -28.82 -33.02
N ASP A 338 -5.27 -29.96 -32.38
CA ASP A 338 -4.09 -30.15 -31.52
C ASP A 338 -2.76 -29.97 -32.29
N ILE A 339 -2.75 -30.15 -33.61
CA ILE A 339 -1.57 -29.97 -34.48
C ILE A 339 -1.24 -28.47 -34.67
N VAL A 340 -2.23 -27.59 -34.44
CA VAL A 340 -2.10 -26.12 -34.56
C VAL A 340 -1.54 -25.51 -33.27
N SER A 341 -1.55 -26.23 -32.15
CA SER A 341 -1.23 -25.67 -30.83
C SER A 341 -0.58 -26.70 -29.92
N GLY A 342 0.68 -27.03 -30.19
CA GLY A 342 1.51 -27.94 -29.39
C GLY A 342 2.99 -27.74 -29.72
N ALA A 343 3.87 -27.87 -28.73
CA ALA A 343 5.29 -27.47 -28.77
C ALA A 343 6.13 -27.97 -29.98
N SER A 344 7.19 -27.19 -30.28
CA SER A 344 8.33 -27.38 -31.22
C SER A 344 8.09 -27.81 -32.67
N ASP A 345 7.01 -28.52 -33.00
CA ASP A 345 6.70 -28.99 -34.36
C ASP A 345 5.37 -28.46 -34.92
N ASP A 346 5.02 -27.26 -34.46
CA ASP A 346 3.79 -26.52 -34.75
C ASP A 346 3.58 -26.24 -36.26
N LEU A 347 2.38 -26.54 -36.76
CA LEU A 347 1.93 -26.21 -38.13
C LEU A 347 2.15 -24.74 -38.47
N LEU A 348 1.86 -23.81 -37.54
CA LEU A 348 2.02 -22.38 -37.79
C LEU A 348 3.49 -21.99 -37.94
N ALA A 349 4.39 -22.63 -37.20
CA ALA A 349 5.83 -22.45 -37.37
C ALA A 349 6.31 -22.94 -38.74
N ARG A 350 5.83 -24.11 -39.19
CA ARG A 350 6.13 -24.68 -40.52
C ARG A 350 5.59 -23.80 -41.66
N VAL A 351 4.38 -23.28 -41.53
CA VAL A 351 3.78 -22.34 -42.51
C VAL A 351 4.58 -21.03 -42.60
N ARG A 352 5.03 -20.48 -41.46
CA ARG A 352 5.89 -19.29 -41.45
C ARG A 352 7.24 -19.55 -42.15
N ALA A 353 7.84 -20.72 -41.92
CA ALA A 353 9.09 -21.12 -42.57
C ALA A 353 8.91 -21.28 -44.09
N LEU A 354 7.84 -21.96 -44.52
CA LEU A 354 7.51 -22.14 -45.94
C LEU A 354 7.29 -20.78 -46.64
N ARG A 355 6.56 -19.87 -45.99
CA ARG A 355 6.34 -18.52 -46.50
C ARG A 355 7.63 -17.74 -46.72
N ARG A 356 8.60 -17.87 -45.79
CA ARG A 356 9.94 -17.28 -45.95
C ARG A 356 10.70 -17.90 -47.11
N LYS A 357 10.63 -19.23 -47.26
CA LYS A 357 11.27 -19.94 -48.38
C LYS A 357 10.71 -19.50 -49.73
N ILE A 358 9.38 -19.46 -49.87
CA ILE A 358 8.70 -18.99 -51.08
C ILE A 358 9.10 -17.54 -51.42
N ALA A 359 9.20 -16.66 -50.42
CA ALA A 359 9.61 -15.28 -50.65
C ALA A 359 11.06 -15.16 -51.17
N LEU A 360 11.96 -16.02 -50.70
CA LEU A 360 13.37 -16.01 -51.12
C LEU A 360 13.59 -16.70 -52.47
N GLU A 361 12.87 -17.79 -52.76
CA GLU A 361 13.05 -18.57 -54.00
C GLU A 361 12.27 -18.00 -55.19
N LEU A 362 11.05 -17.53 -54.96
CA LEU A 362 10.14 -17.08 -56.01
C LEU A 362 9.93 -15.57 -56.04
N GLY A 363 10.47 -14.83 -55.05
CA GLY A 363 10.32 -13.37 -54.97
C GLY A 363 8.90 -12.89 -54.60
N VAL A 364 8.01 -13.80 -54.20
CA VAL A 364 6.60 -13.50 -53.89
C VAL A 364 6.33 -13.63 -52.39
N ILE A 365 5.78 -12.59 -51.78
CA ILE A 365 5.39 -12.60 -50.37
C ILE A 365 3.95 -13.12 -50.24
N VAL A 366 3.79 -14.36 -49.75
CA VAL A 366 2.47 -14.93 -49.46
C VAL A 366 1.77 -14.12 -48.34
N PRO A 367 0.44 -13.91 -48.36
CA PRO A 367 -0.30 -13.31 -47.25
C PRO A 367 -0.22 -14.15 -45.95
N PRO A 368 -0.56 -13.59 -44.78
CA PRO A 368 -0.64 -14.36 -43.54
C PRO A 368 -1.74 -15.43 -43.65
N VAL A 369 -1.44 -16.63 -43.15
CA VAL A 369 -2.36 -17.77 -43.15
C VAL A 369 -3.15 -17.79 -41.85
N ARG A 370 -4.47 -17.91 -41.93
CA ARG A 370 -5.33 -18.16 -40.77
C ARG A 370 -5.78 -19.62 -40.74
N THR A 371 -5.87 -20.16 -39.54
CA THR A 371 -6.43 -21.50 -39.29
C THR A 371 -7.83 -21.35 -38.71
N ARG A 372 -8.79 -22.12 -39.22
CA ARG A 372 -10.16 -22.22 -38.69
C ARG A 372 -10.50 -23.69 -38.50
N ASP A 373 -11.24 -24.01 -37.45
CA ASP A 373 -11.87 -25.32 -37.30
C ASP A 373 -13.25 -25.32 -37.97
N SER A 374 -13.66 -26.45 -38.53
CA SER A 374 -15.01 -26.64 -39.05
C SER A 374 -15.50 -28.04 -38.71
N ALA A 375 -16.63 -28.10 -37.98
CA ALA A 375 -17.33 -29.34 -37.69
C ALA A 375 -18.01 -29.96 -38.92
N GLU A 376 -18.09 -29.23 -40.04
CA GLU A 376 -18.65 -29.74 -41.30
C GLU A 376 -17.66 -30.64 -42.06
N LEU A 377 -16.36 -30.57 -41.72
CA LEU A 377 -15.35 -31.40 -42.35
C LEU A 377 -15.38 -32.83 -41.78
N PRO A 378 -15.26 -33.86 -42.65
CA PRO A 378 -15.07 -35.24 -42.18
C PRO A 378 -13.82 -35.34 -41.29
N PRO A 379 -13.76 -36.33 -40.37
CA PRO A 379 -12.60 -36.54 -39.52
C PRO A 379 -11.30 -36.60 -40.31
N SER A 380 -10.23 -36.09 -39.72
CA SER A 380 -8.88 -36.10 -40.28
C SER A 380 -8.77 -35.41 -41.64
N THR A 381 -9.68 -34.51 -41.97
CA THR A 381 -9.69 -33.76 -43.24
C THR A 381 -9.22 -32.31 -43.02
N TYR A 382 -8.43 -31.80 -43.95
CA TYR A 382 -8.08 -30.38 -44.03
C TYR A 382 -8.38 -29.82 -45.42
N VAL A 383 -8.72 -28.54 -45.47
CA VAL A 383 -9.04 -27.81 -46.70
C VAL A 383 -8.26 -26.51 -46.73
N ILE A 384 -7.60 -26.22 -47.84
CA ILE A 384 -6.90 -24.96 -48.09
C ILE A 384 -7.79 -24.11 -48.99
N LYS A 385 -8.08 -22.88 -48.55
CA LYS A 385 -8.87 -21.91 -49.29
C LYS A 385 -8.03 -20.68 -49.61
N ILE A 386 -8.11 -20.22 -50.85
CA ILE A 386 -7.47 -18.98 -51.32
C ILE A 386 -8.59 -18.02 -51.70
N ALA A 387 -8.59 -16.82 -51.12
CA ALA A 387 -9.65 -15.83 -51.32
C ALA A 387 -11.06 -16.42 -51.16
N GLY A 388 -11.25 -17.31 -50.17
CA GLY A 388 -12.52 -17.98 -49.87
C GLY A 388 -12.86 -19.19 -50.74
N VAL A 389 -12.08 -19.48 -51.79
CA VAL A 389 -12.32 -20.61 -52.70
C VAL A 389 -11.47 -21.81 -52.31
N GLU A 390 -12.08 -22.99 -52.21
CA GLU A 390 -11.37 -24.25 -51.97
C GLU A 390 -10.37 -24.52 -53.10
N SER A 391 -9.09 -24.49 -52.76
CA SER A 391 -7.97 -24.70 -53.69
C SER A 391 -7.32 -26.07 -53.52
N GLY A 392 -7.54 -26.74 -52.39
CA GLY A 392 -7.06 -28.10 -52.17
C GLY A 392 -7.67 -28.73 -50.93
N ARG A 393 -7.83 -30.05 -50.97
CA ARG A 393 -8.34 -30.88 -49.87
C ARG A 393 -7.41 -32.07 -49.66
N GLY A 394 -7.15 -32.42 -48.41
CA GLY A 394 -6.36 -33.58 -48.06
C GLY A 394 -6.83 -34.23 -46.77
N GLN A 395 -6.29 -35.41 -46.48
CA GLN A 395 -6.53 -36.13 -45.23
C GLN A 395 -5.21 -36.36 -44.50
N ALA A 396 -5.22 -36.12 -43.19
CA ALA A 396 -4.09 -36.32 -42.30
C ALA A 396 -4.58 -37.11 -41.07
N PRO A 397 -4.55 -38.45 -41.09
CA PRO A 397 -5.01 -39.26 -39.97
C PRO A 397 -4.22 -38.95 -38.69
N SER A 398 -4.93 -38.64 -37.61
CA SER A 398 -4.29 -38.36 -36.31
C SER A 398 -3.47 -39.55 -35.81
N GLY A 399 -2.30 -39.28 -35.23
CA GLY A 399 -1.39 -40.31 -34.72
C GLY A 399 -0.65 -41.13 -35.78
N ARG A 400 -0.70 -40.75 -37.05
CA ARG A 400 0.07 -41.39 -38.14
C ARG A 400 1.08 -40.43 -38.76
N VAL A 401 2.13 -40.99 -39.35
CA VAL A 401 3.15 -40.25 -40.11
C VAL A 401 3.14 -40.69 -41.57
N LEU A 402 3.46 -39.76 -42.49
CA LEU A 402 3.62 -40.07 -43.90
C LEU A 402 5.04 -40.59 -44.15
N ALA A 403 5.16 -41.88 -44.49
CA ALA A 403 6.43 -42.46 -44.93
C ALA A 403 6.60 -42.19 -46.43
N LEU A 404 7.61 -41.41 -46.79
CA LEU A 404 8.07 -41.26 -48.16
C LEU A 404 9.14 -42.33 -48.38
N GLY A 405 8.93 -43.23 -49.35
CA GLY A 405 10.02 -44.07 -49.85
C GLY A 405 10.95 -43.22 -50.71
N ASP A 406 12.25 -43.52 -50.65
CA ASP A 406 13.25 -42.88 -51.53
C ASP A 406 12.96 -43.12 -53.02
#